data_AF-A0A9E7FVW3-F1
#
_entry.id   AF-A0A9E7FVW3-F1
#
_cell.length_a   1.000
_cell.length_b   1.000
_cell.length_c   1.000
_cell.angle_alpha   90.00
_cell.angle_beta   90.00
_cell.angle_gamma   90.00
#
_symmetry.space_group_name_H-M   'P 1'
#
loop_
_entity.id
_entity.type
_entity.pdbx_description
1 polymer ?
#
loop_
_entity_poly.entity_id
_entity_poly.type
_entity_poly.pdbx_seq_one_letter_code
_entity_poly.pdbx_strand_id
1 'polypeptide(L)'
;RYFRRVDDVSILVVLVVGGSRRARKNTVIALLNLTKSDRDKIVKDVREVDGAKATMRALVGNDNEMSARGKSNTEALFRVLESGRGS
;
A
#
# COMPACT_ATOMS: atom_id res chain seq x y z
N ARG A 1 -2.54 26.61 -1.63
CA ARG A 1 -1.84 25.31 -1.55
C ARG A 1 -2.81 24.34 -0.90
N TYR A 2 -3.45 23.48 -1.69
CA TYR A 2 -4.28 22.42 -1.15
C TYR A 2 -3.35 21.29 -0.71
N PHE A 3 -3.37 20.92 0.57
CA PHE A 3 -2.87 19.60 1.00
C PHE A 3 -3.68 18.59 0.21
N ARG A 4 -3.07 18.03 -0.83
CA ARG A 4 -3.74 17.05 -1.70
C ARG A 4 -3.73 15.76 -0.91
N ARG A 5 -4.84 15.03 -0.88
CA ARG A 5 -5.04 13.74 -0.17
C ARG A 5 -3.91 12.69 -0.32
N VAL A 6 -2.99 12.89 -1.27
CA VAL A 6 -1.71 12.19 -1.42
C VAL A 6 -0.85 12.28 -0.15
N ASP A 7 -0.90 13.37 0.60
CA ASP A 7 -0.11 13.53 1.84
C ASP A 7 -0.50 12.48 2.90
N ASP A 8 -1.80 12.18 3.04
CA ASP A 8 -2.31 11.17 3.97
C ASP A 8 -1.90 9.75 3.55
N VAL A 9 -1.91 9.45 2.25
CA VAL A 9 -1.47 8.15 1.71
C VAL A 9 0.06 7.99 1.78
N SER A 10 0.80 9.08 1.65
CA SER A 10 2.26 9.09 1.76
C SER A 10 2.72 8.68 3.16
N ILE A 11 2.01 9.12 4.21
CA ILE A 11 2.26 8.70 5.59
C ILE A 11 2.11 7.17 5.73
N LEU A 12 1.11 6.58 5.07
CA LEU A 12 0.94 5.13 5.06
C LEU A 12 2.14 4.44 4.38
N VAL A 13 2.62 4.92 3.23
CA VAL A 13 3.81 4.34 2.58
C VAL A 13 5.06 4.47 3.45
N VAL A 14 5.26 5.60 4.14
CA VAL A 14 6.37 5.80 5.09
C VAL A 14 6.30 4.80 6.25
N LEU A 15 5.10 4.56 6.81
CA LEU A 15 4.90 3.56 7.86
C LEU A 15 5.17 2.13 7.40
N VAL A 16 5.06 1.86 6.10
CA VAL A 16 5.47 0.58 5.53
C VAL A 16 6.99 0.42 5.51
N VAL A 17 7.72 1.48 5.15
CA VAL A 17 9.20 1.42 5.02
C VAL A 17 9.89 1.42 6.38
N GLY A 18 9.50 2.34 7.28
CA GLY A 18 10.19 2.56 8.55
C GLY A 18 9.45 2.09 9.79
N GLY A 19 8.20 1.65 9.66
CA GLY A 19 7.37 1.26 10.80
C GLY A 19 7.71 -0.12 11.37
N SER A 20 7.34 -0.33 12.63
CA SER A 20 7.40 -1.65 13.26
C SER A 20 6.57 -2.66 12.47
N ARG A 21 6.85 -3.97 12.64
CA ARG A 21 6.09 -5.04 11.98
C ARG A 21 4.57 -4.92 12.16
N ARG A 22 4.12 -4.50 13.35
CA ARG A 22 2.70 -4.27 13.64
C ARG A 22 2.17 -3.05 12.88
N ALA A 23 2.94 -1.96 12.81
CA ALA A 23 2.58 -0.78 12.02
C ALA A 23 2.45 -1.15 10.54
N ARG A 24 3.45 -1.83 9.95
CA ARG A 24 3.40 -2.30 8.55
C ARG A 24 2.14 -3.12 8.25
N LYS A 25 1.84 -4.11 9.10
CA LYS A 25 0.64 -4.96 8.94
C LYS A 25 -0.65 -4.14 8.99
N ASN A 26 -0.78 -3.24 9.97
CA ASN A 26 -1.97 -2.41 10.13
C ASN A 26 -2.15 -1.46 8.94
N THR A 27 -1.05 -0.90 8.45
CA THR A 27 -1.03 -0.03 7.29
C THR A 27 -1.48 -0.74 6.01
N VAL A 28 -0.98 -1.96 5.75
CA VAL A 28 -1.44 -2.77 4.60
C VAL A 28 -2.95 -3.04 4.69
N ILE A 29 -3.46 -3.35 5.88
CA ILE A 29 -4.90 -3.57 6.09
C ILE A 29 -5.70 -2.29 5.84
N ALA A 30 -5.23 -1.14 6.33
CA ALA A 30 -5.87 0.15 6.10
C ALA A 30 -5.91 0.50 4.61
N LEU A 31 -4.79 0.35 3.88
CA LEU A 31 -4.73 0.57 2.43
C LEU A 31 -5.67 -0.36 1.67
N LEU A 32 -5.76 -1.63 2.06
CA LEU A 32 -6.67 -2.59 1.45
C LEU A 32 -8.15 -2.19 1.69
N ASN A 33 -8.49 -1.74 2.89
CA ASN A 33 -9.84 -1.27 3.21
C ASN A 33 -10.20 0.01 2.46
N LEU A 34 -9.27 0.97 2.36
CA LEU A 34 -9.44 2.18 1.57
C LEU A 34 -9.66 1.84 0.09
N THR A 35 -8.86 0.92 -0.45
CA THR A 35 -8.99 0.44 -1.84
C THR A 35 -10.33 -0.25 -2.09
N LYS A 36 -10.91 -0.93 -1.09
CA LYS A 36 -12.27 -1.49 -1.20
C LYS A 36 -13.36 -0.41 -1.17
N SER A 37 -13.11 0.71 -0.50
CA SER A 37 -14.07 1.81 -0.39
C SER A 37 -14.10 2.70 -1.63
N ASP A 38 -12.94 2.98 -2.23
CA ASP A 38 -12.80 3.83 -3.41
C ASP A 38 -11.54 3.43 -4.18
N ARG A 39 -11.67 2.40 -5.02
CA ARG A 39 -10.54 1.74 -5.67
C ARG A 39 -9.74 2.70 -6.54
N ASP A 40 -10.40 3.39 -7.46
CA ASP A 40 -9.72 4.14 -8.51
C ASP A 40 -8.98 5.34 -7.94
N LYS A 41 -9.61 6.06 -7.01
CA LYS A 41 -8.97 7.17 -6.30
C LYS A 41 -7.76 6.71 -5.50
N ILE A 42 -7.91 5.66 -4.69
CA ILE A 42 -6.84 5.20 -3.80
C ILE A 42 -5.68 4.59 -4.59
N VAL A 43 -5.96 3.83 -5.65
CA VAL A 43 -4.91 3.31 -6.54
C VAL A 43 -4.14 4.46 -7.20
N LYS A 44 -4.83 5.50 -7.67
CA LYS A 44 -4.19 6.70 -8.22
C LYS A 44 -3.32 7.40 -7.17
N ASP A 45 -3.86 7.67 -5.99
CA ASP A 45 -3.15 8.35 -4.91
C ASP A 45 -1.89 7.55 -4.49
N VAL A 46 -1.97 6.22 -4.34
CA VAL A 46 -0.82 5.37 -3.99
C VAL A 46 0.24 5.37 -5.11
N ARG A 47 -0.17 5.42 -6.38
CA ARG A 47 0.76 5.47 -7.53
C ARG A 47 1.46 6.81 -7.67
N GLU A 48 0.85 7.90 -7.20
CA GLU A 48 1.45 9.23 -7.16
C GLU A 48 2.53 9.34 -6.06
N VAL A 49 2.57 8.41 -5.10
CA VAL A 49 3.63 8.36 -4.08
C VAL A 49 4.89 7.71 -4.65
N ASP A 50 5.98 8.46 -4.64
CA ASP A 50 7.28 7.98 -5.10
C ASP A 50 7.75 6.75 -4.31
N GLY A 51 8.33 5.78 -5.02
CA GLY A 51 8.80 4.52 -4.43
C GLY A 51 7.70 3.56 -3.92
N ALA A 52 6.42 3.93 -3.89
CA ALA A 52 5.36 3.09 -3.32
C ALA A 52 5.27 1.70 -3.96
N LYS A 53 5.41 1.61 -5.29
CA LYS A 53 5.42 0.33 -6.01
C LYS A 53 6.62 -0.54 -5.64
N ALA A 54 7.81 0.04 -5.53
CA ALA A 54 9.02 -0.68 -5.14
C ALA A 54 8.89 -1.20 -3.69
N THR A 55 8.38 -0.37 -2.80
CA THR A 55 8.09 -0.72 -1.40
C THR A 55 7.10 -1.88 -1.28
N MET A 56 5.99 -1.84 -2.02
CA MET A 56 5.02 -2.95 -2.01
C MET A 56 5.63 -4.25 -2.54
N ARG A 57 6.44 -4.17 -3.60
CA ARG A 57 7.14 -5.35 -4.15
C ARG A 57 8.14 -5.93 -3.15
N ALA A 58 8.88 -5.08 -2.45
CA ALA A 58 9.82 -5.50 -1.41
C ALA A 58 9.10 -6.18 -0.23
N LEU A 59 7.93 -5.67 0.18
CA LEU A 59 7.11 -6.31 1.21
C LEU A 59 6.67 -7.73 0.81
N VAL A 60 6.18 -7.90 -0.43
CA VAL A 60 5.71 -9.21 -0.91
C VAL A 60 6.86 -10.22 -0.96
N GLY A 61 8.05 -9.78 -1.38
CA GLY A 61 9.20 -10.66 -1.60
C GLY A 61 10.04 -10.96 -0.36
N ASN A 62 10.10 -10.07 0.64
CA ASN A 62 11.21 -10.07 1.61
C ASN A 62 10.79 -10.17 3.08
N ASP A 63 9.52 -9.98 3.43
CA ASP A 63 9.10 -9.98 4.85
C ASP A 63 8.77 -11.41 5.30
N ASN A 64 9.81 -12.24 5.54
CA ASN A 64 9.68 -13.61 6.07
C ASN A 64 9.01 -13.65 7.45
N GLU A 65 9.05 -12.53 8.17
CA GLU A 65 8.35 -12.40 9.43
C GLU A 65 6.86 -12.11 9.26
N MET A 66 6.36 -11.73 8.08
CA MET A 66 4.94 -11.44 7.93
C MET A 66 4.12 -12.75 8.00
N SER A 67 3.07 -12.77 8.84
CA SER A 67 2.14 -13.91 8.90
C SER A 67 1.54 -14.20 7.52
N ALA A 68 1.17 -15.45 7.23
CA ALA A 68 0.55 -15.86 5.97
C ALA A 68 -0.60 -14.94 5.52
N ARG A 69 -1.50 -14.56 6.45
CA ARG A 69 -2.59 -13.61 6.21
C ARG A 69 -2.12 -12.21 5.81
N GLY A 70 -1.02 -11.74 6.42
CA GLY A 70 -0.42 -10.45 6.09
C GLY A 70 0.19 -10.45 4.69
N LYS A 71 0.88 -11.54 4.33
CA LYS A 71 1.41 -11.73 2.96
C LYS A 71 0.28 -11.73 1.94
N SER A 72 -0.78 -12.50 2.19
CA SER A 72 -1.98 -12.55 1.33
C SER A 72 -2.64 -11.18 1.14
N ASN A 73 -2.79 -10.39 2.22
CA ASN A 73 -3.35 -9.03 2.12
C ASN A 73 -2.44 -8.09 1.31
N THR A 74 -1.12 -8.19 1.49
CA THR A 74 -0.15 -7.38 0.75
C THR A 74 -0.16 -7.73 -0.74
N GLU A 75 -0.23 -9.02 -1.06
CA GLU A 75 -0.31 -9.50 -2.43
C GLU A 75 -1.62 -9.06 -3.10
N ALA A 76 -2.75 -9.14 -2.40
CA ALA A 76 -4.03 -8.63 -2.90
C ALA A 76 -3.96 -7.13 -3.22
N LEU A 77 -3.39 -6.33 -2.31
CA LEU A 77 -3.19 -4.90 -2.54
C LEU A 77 -2.27 -4.65 -3.75
N PHE A 78 -1.16 -5.39 -3.85
CA PHE A 78 -0.22 -5.27 -4.97
C PHE A 78 -0.90 -5.58 -6.32
N ARG A 79 -1.71 -6.64 -6.39
CA ARG A 79 -2.49 -6.97 -7.60
C ARG A 79 -3.46 -5.86 -7.98
N VAL A 80 -4.13 -5.25 -7.01
CA VAL A 80 -5.00 -4.10 -7.29
C VAL A 80 -4.20 -2.93 -7.88
N LEU A 81 -3.03 -2.64 -7.32
CA LEU A 81 -2.13 -1.60 -7.84
C LEU A 81 -1.58 -1.91 -9.24
N GLU A 82 -1.41 -3.17 -9.63
CA GLU A 82 -0.98 -3.54 -11.00
C GLU A 82 -2.13 -3.51 -12.01
N SER A 83 -3.32 -3.95 -11.61
CA SER A 83 -4.48 -4.16 -12.50
C SER A 83 -5.00 -2.90 -13.21
N GLY A 84 -4.76 -1.70 -12.69
CA GLY A 84 -5.18 -0.45 -13.34
C GLY A 84 -4.20 0.06 -14.40
N ARG A 85 -3.38 -0.81 -15.01
CA ARG A 85 -2.39 -0.45 -16.06
C ARG A 85 -2.92 -0.60 -17.49
N GLY A 86 -4.15 -1.06 -17.67
CA GLY A 86 -4.77 -1.20 -18.99
C GLY A 86 -5.93 -0.25 -19.16
N SER A 87 -5.67 0.93 -19.72
CA SER A 87 -6.54 1.77 -20.55
C SER A 87 -5.69 2.94 -21.06
#